data_AF-A0A1W9WHL5-F1
#
_entry.id   AF-A0A1W9WHL5-F1
#
_cell.length_a   1.000
_cell.length_b   1.000
_cell.length_c   1.000
_cell.angle_alpha   90.00
_cell.angle_beta   90.00
_cell.angle_gamma   90.00
#
_symmetry.space_group_name_H-M   'P 1'
#
loop_
_entity.id
_entity.type
_entity.pdbx_description
1 polymer ?
#
loop_
_entity_poly.entity_id
_entity_poly.type
_entity_poly.pdbx_seq_one_letter_code
_entity_poly.pdbx_strand_id
1 'polypeptide(L)'
;MKKCLGMFFSIVVVAFFVGGLFGCSDEKVSKDVSSIKSRLQKIEDRLANIEKSAKKVRLLEGEFQKLQQSMEAWERAITARLAPVSKKKTKSRTQAAGTRKKKRGKTRTYVVVRGDSLFSIAQEHHMDIDQLCQLNKMSREIVLHPGAKLLVYQ
;
A
#
# COMPACT_ATOMS: atom_id res chain seq x y z
N MET A 1 71.07 3.29 48.51
CA MET A 1 69.60 3.33 48.36
C MET A 1 69.06 4.43 47.42
N LYS A 2 69.90 5.32 46.85
CA LYS A 2 69.43 6.45 46.00
C LYS A 2 69.25 6.15 44.49
N LYS A 3 69.67 4.97 44.02
CA LYS A 3 69.62 4.59 42.59
C LYS A 3 68.27 3.95 42.17
N CYS A 4 67.53 3.32 43.07
CA CYS A 4 66.22 2.72 42.75
C CYS A 4 65.10 3.78 42.60
N LEU A 5 65.14 4.87 43.37
CA LEU A 5 64.08 5.88 43.36
C LEU A 5 64.01 6.65 42.02
N GLY A 6 65.16 6.89 41.37
CA GLY A 6 65.21 7.51 40.05
C GLY A 6 64.67 6.61 38.92
N MET A 7 64.80 5.29 39.05
CA MET A 7 64.30 4.33 38.05
C MET A 7 62.76 4.23 38.11
N PHE A 8 62.17 4.24 39.31
CA PHE A 8 60.71 4.31 39.46
C PHE A 8 60.14 5.62 38.96
N PHE A 9 60.81 6.76 39.23
CA PHE A 9 60.36 8.05 38.70
C PHE A 9 60.42 8.10 37.17
N SER A 10 61.45 7.50 36.56
CA SER A 10 61.54 7.38 35.10
C SER A 10 60.44 6.48 34.53
N ILE A 11 60.12 5.35 35.17
CA ILE A 11 59.02 4.47 34.73
C ILE A 11 57.67 5.17 34.87
N VAL A 12 57.43 5.93 35.95
CA VAL A 12 56.19 6.70 36.14
C VAL A 12 56.09 7.85 35.14
N VAL A 13 57.20 8.54 34.86
CA VAL A 13 57.25 9.60 33.85
C VAL A 13 57.05 9.03 32.45
N VAL A 14 57.65 7.90 32.10
CA VAL A 14 57.44 7.22 30.81
C VAL A 14 56.02 6.67 30.73
N ALA A 15 55.44 6.14 31.80
CA ALA A 15 54.04 5.70 31.83
C ALA A 15 53.07 6.89 31.69
N PHE A 16 53.37 8.05 32.28
CA PHE A 16 52.61 9.28 32.07
C PHE A 16 52.81 9.87 30.66
N PHE A 17 54.00 9.75 30.08
CA PHE A 17 54.30 10.26 28.74
C PHE A 17 53.73 9.36 27.64
N VAL A 18 53.76 8.03 27.84
CA VAL A 18 53.13 7.03 26.96
C VAL A 18 51.61 7.02 27.15
N GLY A 19 51.12 7.18 28.39
CA GLY A 19 49.69 7.35 28.68
C GLY A 19 49.13 8.70 28.20
N GLY A 20 49.95 9.76 28.19
CA GLY A 20 49.60 11.09 27.71
C GLY A 20 49.60 11.23 26.17
N LEU A 21 50.36 10.39 25.46
CA LEU A 21 50.40 10.38 23.99
C LEU A 21 49.26 9.57 23.34
N PHE A 22 48.45 8.85 24.12
CA PHE A 22 47.22 8.20 23.65
C PHE A 22 45.94 9.03 23.91
N GLY A 23 46.08 10.30 24.34
CA GLY A 23 44.97 11.22 24.58
C GLY A 23 44.51 11.94 23.31
N CYS A 24 44.10 11.23 22.27
CA CYS A 24 43.44 11.84 21.11
C CYS A 24 42.65 10.81 20.30
N SER A 25 41.42 10.48 20.75
CA SER A 25 40.38 9.88 19.89
C SER A 25 38.94 10.03 20.41
N ASP A 26 38.67 10.85 21.42
CA ASP A 26 37.36 10.85 22.08
C ASP A 26 36.28 11.70 21.36
N GLU A 27 36.66 12.73 20.59
CA GLU A 27 35.68 13.66 20.00
C GLU A 27 34.91 13.09 18.79
N LYS A 28 35.56 12.27 17.94
CA LYS A 28 34.85 11.60 16.83
C LYS A 28 33.93 10.49 17.35
N VAL A 29 34.38 9.74 18.35
CA VAL A 29 33.60 8.65 18.97
C VAL A 29 32.31 9.19 19.58
N SER A 30 32.34 10.35 20.24
CA SER A 30 31.14 10.98 20.82
C SER A 30 30.07 11.34 19.77
N LYS A 31 30.48 11.88 18.62
CA LYS A 31 29.56 12.21 17.51
C LYS A 31 28.94 10.95 16.90
N ASP A 32 29.72 9.90 16.70
CA ASP A 32 29.21 8.63 16.17
C ASP A 32 28.26 7.94 17.16
N VAL A 33 28.57 7.96 18.46
CA VAL A 33 27.72 7.39 19.52
C VAL A 33 26.39 8.14 19.63
N SER A 34 26.38 9.48 19.53
CA SER A 34 25.14 10.27 19.55
C SER A 34 24.25 10.02 18.32
N SER A 35 24.85 9.84 17.14
CA SER A 35 24.15 9.48 15.90
C SER A 35 23.54 8.08 15.99
N ILE A 36 24.30 7.11 16.50
CA ILE A 36 23.82 5.75 16.75
C ILE A 36 22.65 5.75 17.74
N LYS A 37 22.76 6.50 18.85
CA LYS A 37 21.69 6.63 19.84
C LYS A 37 20.41 7.21 19.24
N SER A 38 20.54 8.22 18.38
CA SER A 38 19.41 8.84 17.69
C SER A 38 18.74 7.89 16.70
N ARG A 39 19.52 7.04 16.02
CA ARG A 39 18.99 5.99 15.14
C ARG A 39 18.28 4.90 15.93
N LEU A 40 18.82 4.53 17.10
CA LEU A 40 18.22 3.54 17.99
C LEU A 40 16.86 4.02 18.50
N GLN A 41 16.77 5.28 18.97
CA GLN A 41 15.52 5.89 19.41
C GLN A 41 14.46 5.86 18.30
N LYS A 42 14.84 6.21 17.06
CA LYS A 42 13.92 6.14 15.90
C LYS A 42 13.47 4.71 15.58
N ILE A 43 14.32 3.70 15.82
CA ILE A 43 13.94 2.30 15.63
C ILE A 43 12.93 1.89 16.69
N GLU A 44 13.14 2.27 17.95
CA GLU A 44 12.21 2.00 19.06
C GLU A 44 10.83 2.63 18.82
N ASP A 45 10.78 3.89 18.38
CA ASP A 45 9.53 4.57 18.03
C ASP A 45 8.79 3.88 16.86
N ARG A 46 9.54 3.41 15.86
CA ARG A 46 8.98 2.66 14.73
C ARG A 46 8.43 1.31 15.18
N LEU A 47 9.11 0.62 16.09
CA LEU A 47 8.62 -0.64 16.67
C LEU A 47 7.29 -0.41 17.40
N ALA A 48 7.19 0.63 18.22
CA ALA A 48 5.94 0.97 18.91
C ALA A 48 4.77 1.26 17.95
N ASN A 49 5.04 1.97 16.84
CA ASN A 49 4.03 2.22 15.81
C ASN A 49 3.65 0.95 15.02
N ILE A 50 4.62 0.08 14.73
CA ILE A 50 4.38 -1.22 14.09
C ILE A 50 3.49 -2.08 14.99
N GLU A 51 3.74 -2.15 16.30
CA GLU A 51 2.89 -2.89 17.23
C GLU A 51 1.45 -2.37 17.28
N LYS A 52 1.26 -1.05 17.25
CA LYS A 52 -0.08 -0.44 17.15
C LYS A 52 -0.79 -0.84 15.87
N SER A 53 -0.07 -0.83 14.73
CA SER A 53 -0.64 -1.27 13.46
C SER A 53 -0.99 -2.77 13.45
N ALA A 54 -0.17 -3.62 14.08
CA ALA A 54 -0.44 -5.04 14.23
C ALA A 54 -1.70 -5.31 15.09
N LYS A 55 -1.92 -4.53 16.16
CA LYS A 55 -3.17 -4.59 16.94
C LYS A 55 -4.40 -4.24 16.09
N LYS A 56 -4.28 -3.22 15.23
CA LYS A 56 -5.37 -2.83 14.32
C LYS A 56 -5.67 -3.92 13.28
N VAL A 57 -4.64 -4.56 12.73
CA VAL A 57 -4.79 -5.69 11.80
C VAL A 57 -5.52 -6.87 12.47
N ARG A 58 -5.21 -7.18 13.74
CA ARG A 58 -5.93 -8.21 14.51
C ARG A 58 -7.42 -7.91 14.69
N LEU A 59 -7.78 -6.63 14.89
CA LEU A 59 -9.17 -6.22 15.03
C LEU A 59 -9.93 -6.34 13.71
N LEU A 60 -9.30 -5.92 12.60
CA LEU A 60 -9.83 -6.04 11.24
C LEU A 60 -10.07 -7.50 10.83
N GLU A 61 -9.21 -8.42 11.27
CA GLU A 61 -9.39 -9.87 11.01
C GLU A 61 -10.69 -10.41 11.62
N GLY A 62 -11.08 -9.91 12.80
CA GLY A 62 -12.35 -10.26 13.44
C GLY A 62 -13.58 -9.77 12.66
N GLU A 63 -13.46 -8.63 11.95
CA GLU A 63 -14.52 -8.13 11.06
C GLU A 63 -14.58 -8.94 9.75
N PHE A 64 -13.42 -9.36 9.24
CA PHE A 64 -13.33 -10.20 8.06
C PHE A 64 -14.00 -11.57 8.28
N GLN A 65 -13.83 -12.18 9.45
CA GLN A 65 -14.50 -13.44 9.79
C GLN A 65 -16.03 -13.31 9.83
N LYS A 66 -16.57 -12.20 10.36
CA LYS A 66 -18.02 -11.94 10.35
C LYS A 66 -18.55 -11.79 8.92
N LEU A 67 -17.76 -11.15 8.06
CA LEU A 67 -18.11 -10.99 6.65
C LEU A 67 -18.10 -12.35 5.92
N GLN A 68 -17.10 -13.20 6.17
CA GLN A 68 -17.05 -14.56 5.62
C GLN A 68 -18.25 -15.40 6.06
N GLN A 69 -18.62 -15.37 7.33
CA GLN A 69 -19.82 -16.05 7.83
C GLN A 69 -21.11 -15.54 7.16
N SER A 70 -21.19 -14.23 6.91
CA SER A 70 -22.32 -13.65 6.18
C SER A 70 -22.37 -14.11 4.72
N MET A 71 -21.23 -14.30 4.06
CA MET A 71 -21.15 -14.82 2.70
C MET A 71 -21.58 -16.29 2.62
N GLU A 72 -21.13 -17.14 3.54
CA GLU A 72 -21.57 -18.54 3.58
C GLU A 72 -23.07 -18.68 3.92
N ALA A 73 -23.59 -17.83 4.81
CA ALA A 73 -25.01 -17.78 5.11
C ALA A 73 -25.82 -17.37 3.86
N TRP A 74 -25.29 -16.43 3.08
CA TRP A 74 -25.86 -15.99 1.82
C TRP A 74 -25.83 -17.08 0.74
N GLU A 75 -24.74 -17.85 0.64
CA GLU A 75 -24.62 -18.98 -0.29
C GLU A 75 -25.59 -20.12 0.06
N ARG A 76 -25.75 -20.45 1.35
CA ARG A 76 -26.76 -21.43 1.79
C ARG A 76 -28.18 -20.97 1.47
N ALA A 77 -28.49 -19.68 1.64
CA ALA A 77 -29.79 -19.12 1.32
C ALA A 77 -30.10 -19.16 -0.19
N ILE A 78 -29.11 -18.87 -1.04
CA ILE A 78 -29.25 -19.02 -2.50
C ILE A 78 -29.51 -20.48 -2.86
N THR A 79 -28.74 -21.41 -2.28
CA THR A 79 -28.85 -22.84 -2.60
C THR A 79 -30.20 -23.42 -2.17
N ALA A 80 -30.71 -23.03 -1.00
CA ALA A 80 -32.04 -23.39 -0.53
C ALA A 80 -33.16 -22.84 -1.43
N ARG A 81 -32.95 -21.67 -2.03
CA ARG A 81 -33.92 -21.03 -2.94
C ARG A 81 -33.89 -21.60 -4.37
N LEU A 82 -32.78 -22.21 -4.79
CA LEU A 82 -32.66 -22.88 -6.09
C LEU A 82 -33.16 -24.33 -6.07
N ALA A 83 -33.26 -24.98 -4.90
CA ALA A 83 -33.76 -26.35 -4.77
C ALA A 83 -35.24 -26.57 -5.19
N PRO A 84 -36.19 -25.61 -5.05
CA PRO A 84 -37.58 -25.82 -5.47
C PRO A 84 -37.95 -25.08 -6.78
N VAL A 85 -37.03 -24.82 -7.71
CA VAL A 85 -37.39 -24.25 -9.04
C VAL A 85 -38.22 -25.22 -9.88
N SER A 86 -38.35 -26.50 -9.49
CA SER A 86 -39.23 -27.44 -10.18
C SER A 86 -40.73 -27.27 -9.87
N LYS A 87 -41.15 -26.51 -8.83
CA LYS A 87 -42.57 -26.45 -8.44
C LYS A 87 -42.98 -25.13 -7.78
N LYS A 88 -43.16 -24.02 -8.52
CA LYS A 88 -44.22 -23.01 -8.26
C LYS A 88 -44.17 -21.76 -9.17
N LYS A 89 -45.35 -21.45 -9.73
CA LYS A 89 -45.93 -20.13 -10.05
C LYS A 89 -45.52 -19.39 -11.35
N THR A 90 -46.40 -19.58 -12.33
CA THR A 90 -47.05 -18.56 -13.16
C THR A 90 -47.43 -17.27 -12.38
N LYS A 91 -47.30 -16.13 -13.07
CA LYS A 91 -48.10 -14.88 -12.96
C LYS A 91 -47.61 -13.73 -12.02
N SER A 92 -46.83 -12.80 -12.57
CA SER A 92 -46.97 -11.32 -12.47
C SER A 92 -45.71 -10.62 -13.05
N ARG A 93 -45.76 -10.09 -14.28
CA ARG A 93 -45.91 -8.68 -14.66
C ARG A 93 -44.72 -7.75 -14.28
N THR A 94 -43.86 -7.55 -15.28
CA THR A 94 -43.12 -6.32 -15.65
C THR A 94 -42.12 -5.72 -14.68
N GLN A 95 -40.83 -5.97 -14.94
CA GLN A 95 -39.74 -4.98 -14.91
C GLN A 95 -38.43 -5.67 -15.32
N ALA A 96 -37.76 -5.21 -16.39
CA ALA A 96 -36.33 -5.39 -16.57
C ALA A 96 -35.82 -4.52 -17.73
N ALA A 97 -35.28 -3.36 -17.39
CA ALA A 97 -34.21 -2.75 -18.16
C ALA A 97 -33.11 -3.82 -18.31
N GLY A 98 -32.92 -4.29 -19.54
CA GLY A 98 -31.99 -5.36 -19.83
C GLY A 98 -30.57 -4.94 -19.48
N THR A 99 -30.00 -5.54 -18.44
CA THR A 99 -28.56 -5.63 -18.27
C THR A 99 -28.03 -6.50 -19.40
N ARG A 100 -27.81 -5.88 -20.58
CA ARG A 100 -27.01 -6.47 -21.63
C ARG A 100 -25.64 -6.74 -21.02
N LYS A 101 -25.37 -8.00 -20.68
CA LYS A 101 -24.03 -8.54 -20.39
C LYS A 101 -23.14 -8.12 -21.56
N LYS A 102 -22.42 -7.02 -21.39
CA LYS A 102 -21.58 -6.46 -22.43
C LYS A 102 -20.42 -7.42 -22.63
N LYS A 103 -20.32 -7.97 -23.83
CA LYS A 103 -19.17 -8.77 -24.25
C LYS A 103 -17.94 -7.89 -24.01
N ARG A 104 -17.07 -8.28 -23.09
CA ARG A 104 -15.78 -7.63 -22.88
C ARG A 104 -14.92 -8.02 -24.08
N GLY A 105 -14.93 -7.16 -25.09
CA GLY A 105 -14.09 -7.28 -26.28
C GLY A 105 -12.61 -7.12 -25.92
N LYS A 106 -11.74 -7.36 -26.90
CA LYS A 106 -10.30 -7.11 -26.75
C LYS A 106 -10.10 -5.60 -26.50
N THR A 107 -9.14 -5.23 -25.67
CA THR A 107 -8.85 -3.82 -25.38
C THR A 107 -7.79 -3.29 -26.33
N ARG A 108 -7.97 -2.05 -26.83
CA ARG A 108 -7.02 -1.30 -27.66
C ARG A 108 -6.69 0.05 -27.01
N THR A 109 -5.49 0.58 -27.27
CA THR A 109 -5.13 1.95 -26.90
C THR A 109 -5.52 2.94 -27.99
N TYR A 110 -6.29 3.95 -27.64
CA TYR A 110 -6.67 5.12 -28.43
C TYR A 110 -5.88 6.35 -27.96
N VAL A 111 -5.49 7.22 -28.88
CA VAL A 111 -4.81 8.48 -28.57
C VAL A 111 -5.78 9.61 -28.86
N VAL A 112 -6.13 10.38 -27.82
CA VAL A 112 -7.09 11.48 -27.91
C VAL A 112 -6.57 12.57 -28.85
N VAL A 113 -7.42 13.05 -29.76
CA VAL A 113 -7.13 14.12 -30.71
C VAL A 113 -7.85 15.40 -30.29
N ARG A 114 -7.43 16.56 -30.84
CA ARG A 114 -8.13 17.83 -30.61
C ARG A 114 -9.57 17.75 -31.14
N GLY A 115 -10.52 18.07 -30.26
CA GLY A 115 -11.95 18.04 -30.57
C GLY A 115 -12.68 16.81 -30.02
N ASP A 116 -11.94 15.82 -29.50
CA ASP A 116 -12.56 14.65 -28.89
C ASP A 116 -13.16 14.96 -27.51
N SER A 117 -14.27 14.30 -27.23
CA SER A 117 -14.92 14.25 -25.93
C SER A 117 -15.08 12.81 -25.48
N LEU A 118 -15.31 12.59 -24.18
CA LEU A 118 -15.66 11.26 -23.67
C LEU A 118 -16.86 10.66 -24.42
N PHE A 119 -17.82 11.50 -24.81
CA PHE A 119 -19.00 11.07 -25.55
C PHE A 119 -18.65 10.61 -26.97
N SER A 120 -17.88 11.38 -27.73
CA SER A 120 -17.52 11.04 -29.11
C SER A 120 -16.69 9.76 -29.18
N ILE A 121 -15.70 9.61 -28.29
CA ILE A 121 -14.86 8.40 -28.21
C ILE A 121 -15.69 7.18 -27.80
N ALA A 122 -16.55 7.32 -26.79
CA ALA A 122 -17.41 6.22 -26.36
C ALA A 122 -18.37 5.79 -27.48
N GLN A 123 -18.95 6.75 -28.21
CA GLN A 123 -19.85 6.47 -29.33
C GLN A 123 -19.12 5.75 -30.49
N GLU A 124 -17.93 6.21 -30.86
CA GLU A 124 -17.11 5.61 -31.92
C GLU A 124 -16.75 4.15 -31.61
N HIS A 125 -16.49 3.85 -30.34
CA HIS A 125 -16.14 2.51 -29.88
C HIS A 125 -17.32 1.69 -29.35
N HIS A 126 -18.56 2.13 -29.59
CA HIS A 126 -19.78 1.47 -29.10
C HIS A 126 -19.73 1.12 -27.60
N MET A 127 -19.20 2.07 -26.82
CA MET A 127 -19.08 2.00 -25.39
C MET A 127 -20.00 2.95 -24.67
N ASP A 128 -20.37 2.55 -23.45
CA ASP A 128 -20.98 3.49 -22.53
C ASP A 128 -19.87 4.32 -21.86
N ILE A 129 -20.18 5.56 -21.51
CA ILE A 129 -19.23 6.49 -20.87
C ILE A 129 -18.73 5.89 -19.56
N ASP A 130 -19.63 5.26 -18.79
CA ASP A 130 -19.28 4.59 -17.56
C ASP A 130 -18.24 3.48 -17.75
N GLN A 131 -18.31 2.78 -18.88
CA GLN A 131 -17.39 1.70 -19.19
C GLN A 131 -16.03 2.22 -19.64
N LEU A 132 -16.02 3.32 -20.40
CA LEU A 132 -14.79 4.02 -20.78
C LEU A 132 -14.06 4.54 -19.53
N CYS A 133 -14.80 5.18 -18.62
CA CYS A 133 -14.29 5.69 -17.34
C CYS A 133 -13.76 4.57 -16.46
N GLN A 134 -14.52 3.49 -16.27
CA GLN A 134 -14.09 2.34 -15.46
C GLN A 134 -12.84 1.65 -16.02
N LEU A 135 -12.80 1.45 -17.34
CA LEU A 135 -11.65 0.81 -18.01
C LEU A 135 -10.36 1.61 -17.83
N ASN A 136 -10.47 2.94 -17.78
CA ASN A 136 -9.34 3.85 -17.62
C ASN A 136 -9.14 4.36 -16.18
N LYS A 137 -9.96 3.92 -15.23
CA LYS A 137 -9.97 4.39 -13.83
C LYS A 137 -10.08 5.93 -13.73
N MET A 138 -10.94 6.53 -14.53
CA MET A 138 -11.17 7.98 -14.58
C MET A 138 -12.59 8.35 -14.12
N SER A 139 -12.79 9.62 -13.75
CA SER A 139 -14.12 10.19 -13.47
C SER A 139 -14.79 10.71 -14.75
N ARG A 140 -16.13 10.83 -14.74
CA ARG A 140 -16.94 11.40 -15.82
C ARG A 140 -16.67 12.89 -16.06
N GLU A 141 -16.19 13.58 -15.04
CA GLU A 141 -15.94 15.03 -15.04
C GLU A 141 -14.54 15.40 -15.54
N ILE A 142 -13.73 14.41 -15.92
CA ILE A 142 -12.35 14.66 -16.33
C ILE A 142 -12.31 15.40 -17.67
N VAL A 143 -11.45 16.41 -17.74
CA VAL A 143 -11.15 17.11 -18.99
C VAL A 143 -10.15 16.27 -19.79
N LEU A 144 -10.50 15.92 -21.02
CA LEU A 144 -9.60 15.20 -21.91
C LEU A 144 -8.58 16.16 -22.53
N HIS A 145 -7.30 15.77 -22.50
CA HIS A 145 -6.23 16.49 -23.15
C HIS A 145 -5.78 15.75 -24.42
N PRO A 146 -5.61 16.46 -25.55
CA PRO A 146 -5.05 15.86 -26.76
C PRO A 146 -3.69 15.20 -26.50
N GLY A 147 -3.49 14.00 -27.03
CA GLY A 147 -2.31 13.16 -26.80
C GLY A 147 -2.47 12.17 -25.63
N ALA A 148 -3.55 12.26 -24.84
CA ALA A 148 -3.83 11.29 -23.79
C ALA A 148 -4.08 9.89 -24.37
N LYS A 149 -3.59 8.86 -23.69
CA LYS A 149 -3.81 7.45 -24.08
C LYS A 149 -4.95 6.86 -23.28
N LEU A 150 -5.99 6.40 -23.97
CA LEU A 150 -7.15 5.76 -23.38
C LEU A 150 -7.26 4.31 -23.85
N LEU A 151 -7.66 3.43 -22.96
CA LEU A 151 -8.05 2.07 -23.25
C LEU A 151 -9.52 2.05 -23.69
N VAL A 152 -9.80 1.40 -24.81
CA VAL A 152 -11.14 1.24 -25.39
C VAL A 152 -11.37 -0.22 -25.76
N TYR A 153 -12.62 -0.69 -25.74
CA TYR A 153 -12.96 -2.02 -26.23
C TYR A 153 -13.05 -2.04 -27.77
N GLN A 154 -12.72 -3.19 -28.34
CA GLN A 154 -12.84 -3.52 -29.76
C GLN A 154 -14.01 -4.46 -30.02
#